data_AF-A0AAD4FD26-F1
#
_entry.id   AF-A0AAD4FD26-F1
#
_cell.length_a   1.000
_cell.length_b   1.000
_cell.length_c   1.000
_cell.angle_alpha   90.00
_cell.angle_beta   90.00
_cell.angle_gamma   90.00
#
_symmetry.space_group_name_H-M   'P 1'
#
loop_
_entity.id
_entity.type
_entity.pdbx_description
1 polymer ?
#
loop_
_entity_poly.entity_id
_entity_poly.type
_entity_poly.pdbx_seq_one_letter_code
_entity_poly.pdbx_strand_id
1 'polypeptide(L)' 'MPTCVAPGDYLMRVELIALHGAENLGGAQFYMECAQIRVTGDGTNKGSNFVSFPGA' A
#
# COMPACT_ATOMS: atom_id res chain seq x y z
N MET A 1 9.66 2.59 8.32
CA MET A 1 9.02 3.70 7.56
C MET A 1 10.12 4.47 6.84
N PRO A 2 9.98 4.83 5.56
CA PRO A 2 10.98 5.67 4.89
C PRO A 2 11.14 7.01 5.61
N THR A 3 12.38 7.44 5.83
CA THR A 3 12.69 8.63 6.63
C THR A 3 12.35 9.95 5.93
N CYS A 4 12.21 9.93 4.59
CA CYS A 4 11.97 11.12 3.79
C CYS A 4 10.49 11.45 3.57
N VAL A 5 9.55 10.60 3.98
CA VAL A 5 8.10 10.80 3.78
C VAL A 5 7.61 11.99 4.60
N ALA A 6 6.80 12.85 3.97
CA ALA A 6 6.19 13.99 4.64
C ALA A 6 5.32 13.56 5.85
N PRO A 7 5.37 14.29 6.98
CA PRO A 7 4.51 13.99 8.13
C PRO A 7 3.03 14.25 7.80
N GLY A 8 2.13 13.50 8.46
CA GLY A 8 0.68 13.60 8.23
C GLY A 8 -0.09 12.32 8.61
N ASP A 9 -1.39 12.34 8.36
CA ASP A 9 -2.26 11.16 8.52
C ASP A 9 -2.31 10.35 7.21
N TYR A 10 -2.14 9.03 7.31
CA TYR A 10 -2.08 8.11 6.18
C TYR A 10 -2.90 6.83 6.42
N LEU A 11 -3.41 6.25 5.34
CA LEU A 11 -3.80 4.84 5.31
C LEU A 11 -2.61 4.00 4.84
N MET A 12 -2.24 3.00 5.63
CA MET A 12 -1.23 2.01 5.26
C MET A 12 -1.94 0.71 4.88
N ARG A 13 -2.01 0.44 3.58
CA ARG A 13 -2.53 -0.83 3.04
C ARG A 13 -1.43 -1.88 3.05
N VAL A 14 -1.68 -3.01 3.71
CA VAL A 14 -0.85 -4.21 3.65
C VAL A 14 -1.53 -5.22 2.75
N GLU A 15 -0.76 -5.90 1.92
CA GLU A 15 -1.27 -6.86 0.96
C GLU A 15 -0.36 -8.10 0.89
N LEU A 16 -0.99 -9.27 0.93
CA LEU A 16 -0.40 -10.55 0.60
C LEU A 16 -1.18 -11.14 -0.57
N ILE A 17 -0.47 -11.51 -1.62
CA ILE A 17 -1.05 -12.19 -2.78
C ILE A 17 -0.61 -13.65 -2.77
N ALA A 18 -1.52 -14.58 -2.48
CA ALA A 18 -1.24 -16.01 -2.53
C ALA A 18 -1.47 -16.53 -3.96
N LEU A 19 -0.46 -17.19 -4.51
CA LEU A 19 -0.39 -17.55 -5.93
C LEU A 19 -0.63 -19.03 -6.23
N HIS A 20 -1.03 -19.83 -5.23
CA HIS A 20 -1.16 -21.28 -5.38
C HIS A 20 -2.31 -21.74 -6.29
N GLY A 21 -3.17 -20.82 -6.74
CA GLY A 21 -4.20 -21.06 -7.78
C GLY A 21 -4.11 -20.08 -8.96
N ALA A 22 -3.03 -19.30 -9.07
CA ALA A 22 -2.91 -18.20 -10.03
C ALA A 22 -2.67 -18.66 -11.48
N GLU A 23 -2.51 -19.96 -11.73
CA GLU A 23 -2.50 -20.54 -13.08
C GLU A 23 -3.86 -20.39 -13.79
N ASN A 24 -4.94 -20.27 -13.01
CA ASN A 24 -6.27 -19.97 -13.53
C ASN A 24 -6.55 -18.47 -13.40
N LEU A 25 -7.16 -17.88 -14.44
CA LEU A 25 -7.58 -16.49 -14.41
C LEU A 25 -8.54 -16.27 -13.22
N GLY A 26 -8.19 -15.33 -12.33
CA GLY A 26 -8.96 -15.03 -11.12
C GLY A 26 -8.65 -15.94 -9.91
N GLY A 27 -7.72 -16.89 -10.01
CA GLY A 27 -7.36 -17.77 -8.90
C GLY A 27 -6.30 -17.21 -7.94
N ALA A 28 -5.71 -16.05 -8.23
CA ALA A 28 -4.87 -15.33 -7.29
C ALA A 28 -5.71 -14.80 -6.12
N GLN A 29 -5.25 -15.02 -4.88
CA GLN A 29 -5.97 -14.64 -3.67
C GLN A 29 -5.32 -13.43 -3.02
N PHE A 30 -6.10 -12.35 -2.88
CA PHE A 30 -5.63 -11.08 -2.32
C PHE A 30 -6.10 -10.96 -0.87
N TYR A 31 -5.16 -10.96 0.07
CA TYR A 31 -5.40 -10.76 1.50
C TYR A 31 -4.93 -9.35 1.88
N MET A 32 -5.88 -8.47 2.22
CA MET A 32 -5.62 -7.04 2.34
C MET A 32 -6.22 -6.46 3.61
N GLU A 33 -5.47 -5.57 4.25
CA GLU A 33 -5.91 -4.81 5.43
C GLU A 33 -5.36 -3.38 5.38
N CYS A 34 -6.03 -2.46 6.07
CA CYS A 34 -5.61 -1.07 6.19
C CYS A 34 -5.45 -0.66 7.65
N ALA A 35 -4.33 -0.02 7.97
CA ALA A 35 -4.12 0.67 9.24
C ALA A 35 -4.20 2.18 9.05
N GLN A 36 -4.81 2.89 10.01
CA GLN A 36 -4.77 4.35 10.08
C GLN A 36 -3.55 4.74 10.92
N ILE A 37 -2.64 5.52 10.36
CA ILE A 37 -1.38 5.90 11.02
C ILE A 37 -1.14 7.41 10.91
N ARG A 38 -0.43 7.97 11.88
CA ARG A 38 0.16 9.32 11.79
C ARG A 38 1.67 9.21 11.68
N VAL A 39 2.21 9.71 10.57
CA VAL A 39 3.65 9.84 10.34
C VAL A 39 4.15 11.14 10.98
N THR A 40 5.20 11.04 11.78
CA THR A 40 5.90 12.17 12.41
C THR A 40 7.34 12.24 11.90
N GLY A 41 7.95 13.43 11.91
CA GLY A 41 9.33 13.65 11.46
C GLY A 41 9.45 14.93 10.66
N ASP A 42 10.57 15.09 9.95
CA ASP A 42 10.94 16.26 9.16
C ASP A 42 11.07 15.97 7.64
N GLY A 43 10.65 14.77 7.20
CA GLY A 43 10.57 14.42 5.79
C GLY A 43 9.67 15.37 5.00
N THR A 44 9.90 15.45 3.69
CA THR A 44 9.17 16.38 2.79
C THR A 44 8.65 15.72 1.52
N ASN A 45 9.00 14.45 1.29
CA ASN A 45 8.62 13.72 0.09
C ASN A 45 7.15 13.28 0.16
N LYS A 46 6.35 13.70 -0.83
CA LYS A 46 4.93 13.35 -0.95
C LYS A 46 4.66 12.17 -1.89
N GLY A 47 5.70 11.64 -2.53
CA GLY A 47 5.60 10.60 -3.56
C GLY A 47 5.38 11.18 -4.96
N SER A 48 5.52 10.30 -5.95
CA SER A 48 5.20 10.52 -7.36
C SER A 48 4.69 9.20 -7.94
N ASN A 49 4.13 9.22 -9.16
CA ASN A 49 3.59 8.02 -9.83
C ASN A 49 2.53 7.28 -9.00
N PHE A 50 1.54 8.02 -8.50
CA PHE A 50 0.43 7.43 -7.75
C PHE A 50 -0.47 6.55 -8.62
N VAL A 51 -1.08 5.55 -8.00
CA VAL A 51 -2.03 4.62 -8.62
C VAL A 51 -3.34 4.62 -7.85
N SER A 52 -4.43 4.22 -8.52
CA SER A 52 -5.76 4.07 -7.93
C SER A 52 -6.08 2.61 -7.62
N PHE A 53 -6.83 2.35 -6.55
CA PHE A 53 -7.41 1.04 -6.27
C PHE A 53 -8.96 1.15 -6.24
N PRO A 54 -9.70 0.39 -7.07
CA PRO A 54 -9.21 -0.50 -8.13
C PRO A 54 -8.66 0.26 -9.34
N GLY A 55 -7.66 -0.31 -10.03
CA GLY A 55 -7.10 0.25 -11.27
C GLY A 55 -5.60 0.00 -11.47
N ALA A 56 -4.84 -0.09 -10.38
CA ALA A 56 -3.42 -0.47 -10.36
C ALA A 56 -3.20 -1.93 -10.80
#